data_AF-A0A1Q7YDZ1-F1
#
_entry.id   AF-A0A1Q7YDZ1-F1
#
_cell.length_a   1.000
_cell.length_b   1.000
_cell.length_c   1.000
_cell.angle_alpha   90.00
_cell.angle_beta   90.00
_cell.angle_gamma   90.00
#
_symmetry.space_group_name_H-M   'P 1'
#
loop_
_entity.id
_entity.type
_entity.pdbx_description
1 polymer ?
#
loop_
_entity_poly.entity_id
_entity_poly.type
_entity_poly.pdbx_seq_one_letter_code
_entity_poly.pdbx_strand_id
1 'polypeptide(L)'
;MRVSSDTLVFLQEVPMSVRQITLFDKGSAQFQAYVNLCITSKDRMRMEDGSYKHALYYLSMFGPKGSATSINAIFAGLANNATIRDIAIDDIGNVALAHKVQGLSGFSPGWSCNFAEFGTNRAIHALVESKALSLWDPSLAVKTKRSNGSDTANKKLKEVASKDGEMSDKLLGALERHPVFFLMVPPGQDAQQLHLSYLDKRCPFPLIDEWAQFLWDRALENNEISEVDIWQYTSEGTAPMLSSAFWCFPNIPKMIQDLSEHIKEGSKQTIAA
;
A
#
# COMPACT_ATOMS: atom_id res chain seq x y z
N MET A 1 -33.86 -29.83 -32.82
CA MET A 1 -34.05 -30.57 -31.56
C MET A 1 -32.84 -30.26 -30.68
N ARG A 2 -33.10 -29.49 -29.62
CA ARG A 2 -32.31 -29.16 -28.42
C ARG A 2 -30.78 -29.14 -28.51
N VAL A 3 -30.25 -27.92 -28.53
CA VAL A 3 -28.93 -27.56 -28.00
C VAL A 3 -28.94 -27.91 -26.51
N SER A 4 -28.06 -28.85 -26.11
CA SER A 4 -27.96 -29.30 -24.71
C SER A 4 -27.60 -28.14 -23.81
N SER A 5 -28.43 -27.93 -22.80
CA SER A 5 -28.45 -26.77 -21.92
C SER A 5 -27.57 -26.99 -20.68
N ASP A 6 -26.38 -27.58 -20.85
CA ASP A 6 -25.54 -28.05 -19.73
C ASP A 6 -24.33 -27.15 -19.45
N THR A 7 -24.42 -25.85 -19.74
CA THR A 7 -23.35 -24.87 -19.43
C THR A 7 -23.70 -23.89 -18.32
N LEU A 8 -24.71 -24.19 -17.48
CA LEU A 8 -25.14 -23.28 -16.41
C LEU A 8 -25.55 -24.02 -15.13
N VAL A 9 -24.61 -24.73 -14.52
CA VAL A 9 -24.78 -25.19 -13.13
C VAL A 9 -23.45 -24.95 -12.40
N PHE A 10 -23.51 -24.14 -11.33
CA PHE A 10 -22.41 -23.60 -10.50
C PHE A 10 -21.90 -22.16 -10.75
N LEU A 11 -22.72 -21.31 -11.38
CA LEU A 11 -22.87 -19.92 -10.89
C LEU A 11 -24.13 -19.89 -10.02
N GLN A 12 -24.13 -20.67 -8.95
CA GLN A 12 -25.20 -20.62 -7.96
C GLN A 12 -25.01 -19.31 -7.20
N GLU A 13 -25.74 -18.28 -7.66
CA GLU A 13 -25.93 -16.97 -7.05
C GLU A 13 -24.65 -16.39 -6.45
N VAL A 14 -23.85 -15.70 -7.27
CA VAL A 14 -22.88 -14.74 -6.70
C VAL A 14 -23.74 -13.78 -5.88
N PRO A 15 -23.59 -13.72 -4.54
CA PRO A 15 -24.43 -12.85 -3.73
C PRO A 15 -24.27 -11.44 -4.27
N MET A 16 -25.38 -10.68 -4.35
CA MET A 16 -25.42 -9.31 -4.90
C MET A 16 -24.47 -8.31 -4.20
N SER A 17 -23.67 -8.77 -3.23
CA SER A 17 -22.66 -8.02 -2.50
C SER A 17 -21.24 -8.13 -3.05
N VAL A 18 -20.94 -8.97 -4.06
CA VAL A 18 -19.57 -9.08 -4.59
C VAL A 18 -19.27 -7.98 -5.61
N ARG A 19 -18.30 -7.12 -5.29
CA ARG A 19 -17.84 -6.09 -6.22
C ARG A 19 -17.07 -6.66 -7.39
N GLN A 20 -17.22 -6.06 -8.56
CA GLN A 20 -16.37 -6.29 -9.73
C GLN A 20 -15.43 -5.12 -9.96
N ILE A 21 -14.27 -5.44 -10.54
CA ILE A 21 -13.39 -4.46 -11.15
C ILE A 21 -13.49 -4.61 -12.66
N THR A 22 -13.71 -3.50 -13.36
CA THR A 22 -13.90 -3.45 -14.80
C THR A 22 -12.85 -2.55 -15.44
N LEU A 23 -12.20 -3.07 -16.48
CA LEU A 23 -11.35 -2.32 -17.39
C LEU A 23 -12.16 -1.92 -18.62
N PHE A 24 -12.23 -0.61 -18.91
CA PHE A 24 -12.95 -0.07 -20.06
C PHE A 24 -11.99 0.30 -21.19
N ASP A 25 -12.38 0.02 -22.44
CA ASP A 25 -11.76 0.60 -23.63
C ASP A 25 -12.81 1.27 -24.49
N LYS A 26 -12.53 2.52 -24.86
CA LYS A 26 -13.42 3.43 -25.60
C LYS A 26 -14.86 3.50 -25.08
N GLY A 27 -15.03 3.37 -23.77
CA GLY A 27 -16.35 3.39 -23.11
C GLY A 27 -17.03 2.03 -23.02
N SER A 28 -16.45 0.97 -23.60
CA SER A 28 -16.96 -0.40 -23.53
C SER A 28 -16.16 -1.23 -22.53
N ALA A 29 -16.86 -1.97 -21.67
CA ALA A 29 -16.23 -2.93 -20.76
C ALA A 29 -15.51 -4.03 -21.55
N GLN A 30 -14.22 -4.24 -21.28
CA GLN A 30 -13.39 -5.24 -21.97
C GLN A 30 -13.09 -6.45 -21.09
N PHE A 31 -12.67 -6.18 -19.85
CA PHE A 31 -12.24 -7.21 -18.91
C PHE A 31 -12.85 -6.95 -17.55
N GLN A 32 -13.23 -8.04 -16.88
CA GLN A 32 -13.83 -8.02 -15.56
C GLN A 32 -13.23 -9.11 -14.68
N ALA A 33 -13.13 -8.83 -13.39
CA ALA A 33 -12.79 -9.78 -12.35
C ALA A 33 -13.57 -9.44 -11.08
N TYR A 34 -13.77 -10.42 -10.20
CA TYR A 34 -14.38 -10.19 -8.90
C TYR A 34 -13.33 -9.70 -7.92
N VAL A 35 -13.69 -8.75 -7.07
CA VAL A 35 -12.85 -8.23 -6.01
C VAL A 35 -13.15 -9.03 -4.75
N ASN A 36 -12.10 -9.50 -4.08
CA ASN A 36 -12.21 -10.13 -2.76
C ASN A 36 -11.81 -9.15 -1.65
N LEU A 37 -10.80 -8.32 -1.87
CA LEU A 37 -10.40 -7.26 -0.94
C LEU A 37 -9.81 -6.11 -1.75
N CYS A 38 -10.21 -4.88 -1.47
CA CYS A 38 -9.56 -3.70 -2.01
C CYS A 38 -9.42 -2.63 -0.92
N ILE A 39 -8.35 -1.85 -1.04
CA ILE A 39 -8.07 -0.76 -0.12
C ILE A 39 -7.80 0.50 -0.93
N THR A 40 -8.59 1.53 -0.66
CA THR A 40 -8.62 2.77 -1.43
C THR A 40 -8.54 4.02 -0.55
N SER A 41 -8.15 5.15 -1.12
CA SER A 41 -8.32 6.44 -0.45
C SER A 41 -9.79 6.75 -0.23
N LYS A 42 -10.13 7.40 0.90
CA LYS A 42 -11.49 7.88 1.20
C LYS A 42 -11.97 8.88 0.15
N ASP A 43 -11.10 9.84 -0.16
CA ASP A 43 -11.37 10.88 -1.13
C ASP A 43 -10.71 10.60 -2.48
N ARG A 44 -11.27 11.21 -3.54
CA ARG A 44 -10.64 11.22 -4.86
C ARG A 44 -9.42 12.14 -4.83
N MET A 45 -8.28 11.60 -5.23
CA MET A 45 -7.00 12.31 -5.27
C MET A 45 -6.69 12.74 -6.70
N ARG A 46 -5.94 13.84 -6.83
CA ARG A 46 -5.44 14.30 -8.12
C ARG A 46 -4.28 13.40 -8.57
N MET A 47 -4.40 12.84 -9.76
CA MET A 47 -3.42 11.96 -10.39
C MET A 47 -2.40 12.77 -11.22
N GLU A 48 -1.29 12.14 -11.60
CA GLU A 48 -0.25 12.71 -12.47
C GLU A 48 -0.79 13.20 -13.82
N ASP A 49 -1.79 12.50 -14.37
CA ASP A 49 -2.47 12.88 -15.61
C ASP A 49 -3.49 14.02 -15.44
N GLY A 50 -3.61 14.57 -14.22
CA GLY A 50 -4.54 15.63 -13.86
C GLY A 50 -5.96 15.16 -13.56
N SER A 51 -6.28 13.88 -13.73
CA SER A 51 -7.59 13.32 -13.38
C SER A 51 -7.77 13.20 -11.87
N TYR A 52 -9.02 13.06 -11.42
CA TYR A 52 -9.35 12.78 -10.01
C TYR A 52 -9.86 11.35 -9.89
N LYS A 53 -9.19 10.50 -9.12
CA LYS A 53 -9.53 9.07 -8.97
C LYS A 53 -9.30 8.64 -7.52
N HIS A 54 -9.90 7.54 -7.08
CA HIS A 54 -9.51 6.94 -5.81
C HIS A 54 -8.14 6.28 -5.97
N ALA A 55 -7.23 6.53 -5.02
CA ALA A 55 -5.94 5.88 -4.99
C ALA A 55 -6.12 4.44 -4.49
N LEU A 56 -5.66 3.46 -5.27
CA LEU A 56 -5.70 2.05 -4.95
C LEU A 56 -4.37 1.63 -4.33
N TYR A 57 -4.42 1.16 -3.08
CA TYR A 57 -3.25 0.75 -2.29
C TYR A 57 -3.05 -0.77 -2.31
N TYR A 58 -4.14 -1.53 -2.38
CA TYR A 58 -4.15 -2.98 -2.37
C TYR A 58 -5.36 -3.50 -3.15
N LEU A 59 -5.17 -4.57 -3.91
CA LEU A 59 -6.26 -5.23 -4.62
C LEU A 59 -6.04 -6.74 -4.69
N SER A 60 -6.98 -7.49 -4.12
CA SER A 60 -7.11 -8.93 -4.23
C SER A 60 -8.32 -9.23 -5.11
N MET A 61 -8.06 -9.95 -6.20
CA MET A 61 -9.05 -10.35 -7.20
C MET A 61 -9.16 -11.87 -7.25
N PHE A 62 -10.32 -12.37 -7.66
CA PHE A 62 -10.50 -13.77 -8.00
C PHE A 62 -11.30 -13.94 -9.28
N GLY A 63 -11.08 -15.07 -9.95
CA GLY A 63 -11.84 -15.45 -11.13
C GLY A 63 -11.86 -16.96 -11.33
N PRO A 64 -12.84 -17.47 -12.09
CA PRO A 64 -12.88 -18.88 -12.46
C PRO A 64 -11.65 -19.27 -13.28
N LYS A 65 -11.43 -20.58 -13.43
CA LYS A 65 -10.37 -21.13 -14.27
C LYS A 65 -10.39 -20.49 -15.67
N GLY A 66 -9.22 -20.02 -16.12
CA GLY A 66 -9.08 -19.32 -17.41
C GLY A 66 -9.14 -17.79 -17.33
N SER A 67 -9.46 -17.21 -16.17
CA SER A 67 -9.56 -15.75 -15.99
C SER A 67 -8.21 -15.03 -15.88
N ALA A 68 -7.09 -15.76 -15.99
CA ALA A 68 -5.74 -15.20 -15.89
C ALA A 68 -5.53 -14.05 -16.89
N THR A 69 -6.04 -14.19 -18.11
CA THR A 69 -5.91 -13.17 -19.16
C THR A 69 -6.63 -11.87 -18.78
N SER A 70 -7.86 -11.97 -18.27
CA SER A 70 -8.64 -10.80 -17.83
C SER A 70 -7.97 -10.08 -16.67
N ILE A 71 -7.50 -10.83 -15.68
CA ILE A 71 -6.80 -10.27 -14.51
C ILE A 71 -5.48 -9.59 -14.93
N ASN A 72 -4.69 -10.23 -15.81
CA ASN A 72 -3.47 -9.64 -16.34
C ASN A 72 -3.75 -8.35 -17.13
N ALA A 73 -4.83 -8.32 -17.91
CA ALA A 73 -5.24 -7.11 -18.64
C ALA A 73 -5.60 -5.98 -17.68
N ILE A 74 -6.35 -6.27 -16.61
CA ILE A 74 -6.70 -5.30 -15.56
C ILE A 74 -5.43 -4.76 -14.89
N PHE A 75 -4.50 -5.63 -14.48
CA PHE A 75 -3.23 -5.18 -13.88
C PHE A 75 -2.39 -4.36 -14.86
N ALA A 76 -2.28 -4.79 -16.11
CA ALA A 76 -1.57 -4.04 -17.14
C ALA A 76 -2.17 -2.64 -17.35
N GLY A 77 -3.50 -2.50 -17.24
CA GLY A 77 -4.17 -1.20 -17.27
C GLY A 77 -3.92 -0.34 -16.04
N LEU A 78 -3.92 -0.95 -14.86
CA LEU A 78 -3.58 -0.26 -13.62
C LEU A 78 -2.14 0.30 -13.68
N ALA A 79 -1.20 -0.51 -14.18
CA ALA A 79 0.23 -0.18 -14.26
C ALA A 79 0.57 0.77 -15.44
N ASN A 80 0.13 0.46 -16.66
CA ASN A 80 0.50 1.19 -17.88
C ASN A 80 -0.61 2.15 -18.35
N ASN A 81 -0.33 3.46 -18.28
CA ASN A 81 -1.25 4.52 -18.69
C ASN A 81 -1.17 4.90 -20.19
N ALA A 82 -0.27 4.31 -20.98
CA ALA A 82 0.00 4.80 -22.33
C ALA A 82 -1.17 4.60 -23.31
N THR A 83 -2.07 3.66 -23.04
CA THR A 83 -3.17 3.30 -23.96
C THR A 83 -4.50 3.00 -23.28
N ILE A 84 -4.54 2.85 -21.95
CA ILE A 84 -5.71 2.31 -21.23
C ILE A 84 -6.59 3.42 -20.65
N ARG A 85 -7.88 3.27 -20.96
CA ARG A 85 -9.03 4.08 -20.56
C ARG A 85 -9.64 3.46 -19.28
N ASP A 86 -10.43 4.25 -18.57
CA ASP A 86 -10.71 4.12 -17.14
C ASP A 86 -10.89 2.71 -16.56
N ILE A 87 -10.40 2.51 -15.32
CA ILE A 87 -10.63 1.31 -14.52
C ILE A 87 -11.52 1.70 -13.36
N ALA A 88 -12.61 0.97 -13.16
CA ALA A 88 -13.56 1.22 -12.09
C ALA A 88 -13.80 -0.02 -11.23
N ILE A 89 -14.07 0.20 -9.95
CA ILE A 89 -14.57 -0.82 -9.03
C ILE A 89 -16.01 -0.44 -8.68
N ASP A 90 -16.91 -1.42 -8.65
CA ASP A 90 -18.31 -1.20 -8.28
C ASP A 90 -18.43 -0.45 -6.95
N ASP A 91 -19.36 0.51 -6.89
CA ASP A 91 -19.63 1.44 -5.76
C ASP A 91 -18.48 2.37 -5.35
N ILE A 92 -17.26 2.21 -5.87
CA ILE A 92 -16.12 3.12 -5.66
C ILE A 92 -15.95 4.07 -6.85
N GLY A 93 -16.18 3.57 -8.07
CA GLY A 93 -15.91 4.29 -9.31
C GLY A 93 -14.45 4.18 -9.74
N ASN A 94 -13.95 5.23 -10.40
CA ASN A 94 -12.64 5.19 -11.07
C ASN A 94 -11.48 5.15 -10.08
N VAL A 95 -10.58 4.18 -10.28
CA VAL A 95 -9.40 3.94 -9.45
C VAL A 95 -8.11 4.07 -10.26
N ALA A 96 -7.01 4.37 -9.57
CA ALA A 96 -5.66 4.30 -10.11
C ALA A 96 -4.69 3.86 -9.01
N LEU A 97 -3.60 3.17 -9.37
CA LEU A 97 -2.58 2.79 -8.39
C LEU A 97 -2.02 4.02 -7.67
N ALA A 98 -1.87 3.95 -6.35
CA ALA A 98 -1.55 5.10 -5.50
C ALA A 98 -0.24 5.84 -5.86
N HIS A 99 0.70 5.19 -6.55
CA HIS A 99 1.93 5.84 -7.00
C HIS A 99 1.69 6.96 -8.02
N LYS A 100 0.53 6.94 -8.70
CA LYS A 100 0.13 7.96 -9.68
C LYS A 100 -0.46 9.21 -9.02
N VAL A 101 -0.61 9.23 -7.70
CA VAL A 101 -1.09 10.43 -6.98
C VAL A 101 -0.04 11.54 -7.11
N GLN A 102 -0.50 12.75 -7.43
CA GLN A 102 0.38 13.92 -7.54
C GLN A 102 1.10 14.14 -6.20
N GLY A 103 2.44 14.18 -6.24
CA GLY A 103 3.29 14.27 -5.05
C GLY A 103 3.95 12.95 -4.64
N LEU A 104 3.45 11.82 -5.13
CA LEU A 104 4.08 10.49 -4.99
C LEU A 104 4.80 10.02 -6.26
N SER A 105 4.67 10.75 -7.37
CA SER A 105 5.22 10.42 -8.69
C SER A 105 6.74 10.21 -8.75
N GLY A 106 7.48 10.74 -7.78
CA GLY A 106 8.93 10.51 -7.61
C GLY A 106 9.28 9.14 -7.01
N PHE A 107 8.30 8.48 -6.40
CA PHE A 107 8.39 7.14 -5.86
C PHE A 107 7.66 6.23 -6.86
N SER A 108 8.40 5.43 -7.62
CA SER A 108 7.79 4.34 -8.40
C SER A 108 7.94 3.05 -7.59
N PRO A 109 7.03 2.80 -6.62
CA PRO A 109 7.00 1.51 -5.97
C PRO A 109 6.81 0.45 -7.05
N GLY A 110 7.67 -0.56 -7.07
CA GLY A 110 7.45 -1.72 -7.94
C GLY A 110 6.15 -2.40 -7.55
N TRP A 111 5.09 -2.19 -8.34
CA TRP A 111 3.84 -2.92 -8.21
C TRP A 111 3.99 -4.31 -8.81
N SER A 112 3.45 -5.31 -8.14
CA SER A 112 3.41 -6.68 -8.64
C SER A 112 2.01 -7.26 -8.58
N CYS A 113 1.72 -8.13 -9.53
CA CYS A 113 0.55 -8.99 -9.53
C CYS A 113 1.00 -10.44 -9.31
N ASN A 114 0.72 -10.99 -8.14
CA ASN A 114 1.08 -12.37 -7.78
C ASN A 114 -0.14 -13.27 -7.95
N PHE A 115 0.03 -14.41 -8.62
CA PHE A 115 -1.06 -15.35 -8.90
C PHE A 115 -0.92 -16.59 -8.02
N ALA A 116 -2.06 -17.09 -7.54
CA ALA A 116 -2.15 -18.37 -6.88
C ALA A 116 -3.41 -19.10 -7.37
N GLU A 117 -3.28 -20.40 -7.62
CA GLU A 117 -4.43 -21.26 -7.93
C GLU A 117 -4.91 -21.95 -6.66
N PHE A 118 -6.21 -21.92 -6.41
CA PHE A 118 -6.83 -22.53 -5.23
C PHE A 118 -7.93 -23.51 -5.59
N GLY A 119 -8.04 -24.55 -4.75
CA GLY A 119 -9.11 -25.54 -4.77
C GLY A 119 -9.06 -26.51 -5.96
N THR A 120 -10.00 -27.46 -5.96
CA THR A 120 -10.16 -28.46 -7.02
C THR A 120 -10.59 -27.85 -8.36
N ASN A 121 -11.26 -26.70 -8.32
CA ASN A 121 -11.74 -25.98 -9.49
C ASN A 121 -10.66 -25.11 -10.18
N ARG A 122 -9.43 -25.05 -9.61
CA ARG A 122 -8.33 -24.21 -10.10
C ARG A 122 -8.77 -22.75 -10.30
N ALA A 123 -9.48 -22.21 -9.31
CA ALA A 123 -9.82 -20.79 -9.30
C ALA A 123 -8.53 -19.98 -9.18
N ILE A 124 -8.47 -18.87 -9.90
CA ILE A 124 -7.29 -18.01 -9.91
C ILE A 124 -7.54 -16.87 -8.95
N HIS A 125 -6.65 -16.73 -7.97
CA HIS A 125 -6.57 -15.58 -7.10
C HIS A 125 -5.36 -14.75 -7.50
N ALA A 126 -5.53 -13.45 -7.55
CA ALA A 126 -4.46 -12.52 -7.90
C ALA A 126 -4.38 -11.39 -6.89
N LEU A 127 -3.14 -11.08 -6.49
CA LEU A 127 -2.83 -10.05 -5.54
C LEU A 127 -2.01 -8.95 -6.22
N VAL A 128 -2.59 -7.76 -6.33
CA VAL A 128 -1.94 -6.54 -6.79
C VAL A 128 -1.59 -5.69 -5.58
N GLU A 129 -0.29 -5.56 -5.35
CA GLU A 129 0.25 -4.76 -4.24
C GLU A 129 1.58 -4.12 -4.65
N SER A 130 1.94 -3.06 -3.94
CA SER A 130 3.25 -2.44 -4.05
C SER A 130 4.23 -3.15 -3.14
N LYS A 131 5.30 -3.74 -3.71
CA LYS A 131 6.38 -4.35 -2.92
C LYS A 131 7.12 -3.37 -2.00
N ALA A 132 6.96 -2.08 -2.27
CA ALA A 132 7.64 -1.00 -1.59
C ALA A 132 6.76 -0.30 -0.53
N LEU A 133 5.44 -0.53 -0.57
CA LEU A 133 4.46 0.03 0.37
C LEU A 133 3.86 -1.04 1.27
N SER A 134 3.78 -2.29 0.79
CA SER A 134 3.42 -3.45 1.60
C SER A 134 4.68 -4.07 2.21
N LEU A 135 4.69 -4.14 3.55
CA LEU A 135 5.39 -5.11 4.42
C LEU A 135 6.92 -5.35 4.27
N TRP A 136 7.57 -4.98 3.17
CA TRP A 136 8.92 -5.38 2.81
C TRP A 136 9.76 -4.16 2.44
N ASP A 137 10.59 -3.77 3.40
CA ASP A 137 11.81 -2.99 3.22
C ASP A 137 11.75 -1.74 2.29
N PRO A 138 11.69 -0.53 2.88
CA PRO A 138 11.85 0.77 2.21
C PRO A 138 13.06 0.90 1.27
N SER A 139 14.11 0.12 1.51
CA SER A 139 15.32 0.09 0.69
C SER A 139 15.04 -0.40 -0.76
N LEU A 140 13.89 -1.02 -1.00
CA LEU A 140 13.45 -1.48 -2.32
C LEU A 140 12.64 -0.43 -3.08
N ALA A 141 12.01 0.53 -2.40
CA ALA A 141 11.18 1.58 -3.01
C ALA A 141 11.96 2.58 -3.87
N VAL A 142 13.27 2.75 -3.62
CA VAL A 142 14.06 3.87 -4.18
C VAL A 142 15.24 3.38 -5.03
N LYS A 143 15.01 2.32 -5.79
CA LYS A 143 15.90 1.92 -6.89
C LYS A 143 15.20 2.00 -8.25
N THR A 144 14.63 3.15 -8.60
CA THR A 144 14.10 3.40 -9.95
C THR A 144 14.48 4.77 -10.49
N LYS A 145 15.79 5.03 -10.57
CA LYS A 145 16.36 5.77 -11.70
C LYS A 145 17.51 4.95 -12.29
N ARG A 146 17.18 4.05 -13.22
CA ARG A 146 18.16 3.57 -14.19
C ARG A 146 18.21 4.56 -15.34
N SER A 147 19.13 5.53 -15.27
CA SER A 147 19.70 6.13 -16.48
C SER A 147 21.07 5.50 -16.70
N ASN A 148 21.22 4.82 -17.84
CA ASN A 148 22.45 4.19 -18.29
C ASN A 148 23.63 5.18 -18.27
N GLY A 149 24.69 4.89 -17.50
CA GLY A 149 25.89 5.72 -17.52
C GLY A 149 26.95 5.33 -16.51
N SER A 150 27.89 4.48 -16.95
CA SER A 150 29.30 4.40 -16.54
C SER A 150 29.66 4.25 -15.05
N ASP A 151 30.13 3.05 -14.73
CA ASP A 151 30.49 2.47 -13.44
C ASP A 151 31.77 3.02 -12.74
N THR A 152 32.09 4.32 -12.83
CA THR A 152 33.42 4.80 -12.37
C THR A 152 33.44 6.00 -11.43
N ALA A 153 32.30 6.58 -11.07
CA ALA A 153 32.26 7.78 -10.22
C ALA A 153 32.08 7.50 -8.70
N ASN A 154 31.78 6.26 -8.30
CA ASN A 154 31.42 5.93 -6.91
C ASN A 154 32.60 5.73 -5.94
N LYS A 155 33.84 5.98 -6.37
CA LYS A 155 35.02 5.75 -5.52
C LYS A 155 35.50 7.00 -4.76
N LYS A 156 35.13 8.22 -5.18
CA LYS A 156 35.66 9.47 -4.57
C LYS A 156 34.81 10.08 -3.45
N LEU A 157 33.58 9.62 -3.22
CA LEU A 157 32.69 10.15 -2.17
C LEU A 157 32.76 9.38 -0.83
N LYS A 158 33.52 8.28 -0.76
CA LYS A 158 33.66 7.49 0.47
C LYS A 158 34.83 7.89 1.37
N GLU A 159 35.75 8.74 0.90
CA GLU A 159 36.99 9.06 1.63
C GLU A 159 36.92 10.30 2.54
N VAL A 160 35.88 11.14 2.47
CA VAL A 160 35.80 12.39 3.28
C VAL A 160 35.08 12.19 4.62
N ALA A 161 34.55 10.99 4.92
CA ALA A 161 33.72 10.74 6.10
C ALA A 161 34.49 10.20 7.32
N SER A 162 35.70 10.71 7.55
CA SER A 162 36.56 10.33 8.67
C SER A 162 37.24 11.56 9.27
N LYS A 163 36.56 12.27 10.18
CA LYS A 163 37.13 12.92 11.38
C LYS A 163 36.07 13.73 12.14
N ASP A 164 35.99 13.42 13.43
CA ASP A 164 35.18 13.93 14.53
C ASP A 164 34.38 15.24 14.36
N GLY A 165 33.07 15.13 14.63
CA GLY A 165 32.25 16.22 15.13
C GLY A 165 31.33 16.94 14.14
N GLU A 166 30.70 16.25 13.18
CA GLU A 166 29.66 16.84 12.31
C GLU A 166 28.65 15.78 11.87
N MET A 167 27.36 16.06 12.09
CA MET A 167 26.25 15.22 11.65
C MET A 167 26.28 15.12 10.12
N SER A 168 26.82 14.01 9.60
CA SER A 168 27.22 13.90 8.20
C SER A 168 26.06 14.11 7.24
N ASP A 169 26.32 14.61 6.02
CA ASP A 169 25.38 14.58 4.89
C ASP A 169 24.83 13.15 4.59
N LYS A 170 25.39 12.09 5.19
CA LYS A 170 24.84 10.72 5.21
C LYS A 170 23.63 10.53 6.13
N LEU A 171 23.39 11.41 7.11
CA LEU A 171 22.14 11.47 7.88
C LEU A 171 21.04 12.17 7.06
N LEU A 172 21.41 13.16 6.22
CA LEU A 172 20.50 13.81 5.26
C LEU A 172 20.05 12.85 4.13
N GLY A 173 20.92 11.94 3.66
CA GLY A 173 20.55 10.80 2.80
C GLY A 173 19.90 9.62 3.55
N ALA A 174 19.90 9.62 4.89
CA ALA A 174 19.18 8.64 5.71
C ALA A 174 17.71 9.02 5.94
N LEU A 175 17.37 10.28 5.64
CA LEU A 175 16.02 10.83 5.53
C LEU A 175 15.50 10.80 4.09
N GLU A 176 16.38 10.64 3.10
CA GLU A 176 15.98 10.16 1.78
C GLU A 176 15.38 8.76 1.94
N ARG A 177 14.10 8.67 1.54
CA ARG A 177 13.18 7.53 1.62
C ARG A 177 12.34 7.47 2.90
N HIS A 178 11.78 8.58 3.41
CA HIS A 178 10.65 8.54 4.36
C HIS A 178 9.67 7.41 3.98
N PRO A 179 9.68 6.26 4.66
CA PRO A 179 9.02 5.11 4.08
C PRO A 179 7.58 5.23 4.41
N VAL A 180 6.86 5.82 3.48
CA VAL A 180 5.43 5.72 3.47
C VAL A 180 5.11 4.25 3.49
N PHE A 181 4.39 3.81 4.52
CA PHE A 181 4.02 2.42 4.63
C PHE A 181 2.53 2.32 4.82
N PHE A 182 2.03 1.19 4.35
CA PHE A 182 0.64 0.85 4.49
C PHE A 182 0.48 -0.14 5.65
N LEU A 183 -0.27 0.27 6.66
CA LEU A 183 -0.54 -0.51 7.86
C LEU A 183 -1.88 -1.22 7.73
N MET A 184 -1.85 -2.54 7.62
CA MET A 184 -3.05 -3.38 7.66
C MET A 184 -3.21 -3.95 9.08
N VAL A 185 -4.38 -3.75 9.68
CA VAL A 185 -4.66 -4.19 11.06
C VAL A 185 -5.65 -5.36 11.02
N PRO A 186 -5.24 -6.56 11.42
CA PRO A 186 -6.13 -7.69 11.58
C PRO A 186 -7.11 -7.51 12.76
N PRO A 187 -8.24 -8.22 12.78
CA PRO A 187 -9.15 -8.22 13.92
C PRO A 187 -8.45 -8.63 15.22
N GLY A 188 -8.74 -7.89 16.30
CA GLY A 188 -8.19 -8.17 17.64
C GLY A 188 -6.73 -7.76 17.83
N GLN A 189 -6.11 -7.10 16.84
CA GLN A 189 -4.76 -6.54 16.96
C GLN A 189 -4.83 -5.05 17.31
N ASP A 190 -3.82 -4.59 18.05
CA ASP A 190 -3.65 -3.21 18.45
C ASP A 190 -2.89 -2.43 17.35
N ALA A 191 -3.53 -1.40 16.80
CA ALA A 191 -2.97 -0.61 15.70
C ALA A 191 -1.73 0.19 16.15
N GLN A 192 -1.71 0.68 17.39
CA GLN A 192 -0.58 1.40 17.98
C GLN A 192 0.64 0.50 18.12
N GLN A 193 0.46 -0.71 18.61
CA GLN A 193 1.54 -1.70 18.74
C GLN A 193 2.08 -2.14 17.37
N LEU A 194 1.17 -2.39 16.42
CA LEU A 194 1.60 -2.67 15.05
C LEU A 194 2.36 -1.47 14.47
N HIS A 195 1.86 -0.25 14.60
CA HIS A 195 2.54 0.95 14.14
C HIS A 195 3.95 1.09 14.74
N LEU A 196 4.10 0.90 16.05
CA LEU A 196 5.40 0.89 16.73
C LEU A 196 6.35 -0.13 16.11
N SER A 197 5.90 -1.38 15.92
CA SER A 197 6.73 -2.44 15.34
C SER A 197 7.21 -2.14 13.91
N TYR A 198 6.47 -1.31 13.16
CA TYR A 198 6.88 -0.85 11.83
C TYR A 198 7.84 0.34 11.94
N LEU A 199 7.60 1.27 12.87
CA LEU A 199 8.51 2.37 13.13
C LEU A 199 9.87 1.89 13.63
N ASP A 200 9.91 0.91 14.53
CA ASP A 200 11.14 0.40 15.14
C ASP A 200 12.14 -0.08 14.08
N LYS A 201 11.66 -0.78 13.05
CA LYS A 201 12.46 -1.22 11.89
C LYS A 201 12.99 -0.07 11.01
N ARG A 202 12.53 1.15 11.23
CA ARG A 202 12.80 2.35 10.41
C ARG A 202 13.51 3.45 11.21
N CYS A 203 13.58 3.32 12.52
CA CYS A 203 14.23 4.28 13.39
C CYS A 203 15.72 3.92 13.57
N PRO A 204 16.59 4.91 13.80
CA PRO A 204 18.01 4.67 14.05
C PRO A 204 18.28 4.11 15.46
N PHE A 205 17.27 3.98 16.31
CA PHE A 205 17.34 3.47 17.67
C PHE A 205 16.11 2.61 18.00
N PRO A 206 16.24 1.67 18.96
CA PRO A 206 15.12 0.82 19.37
C PRO A 206 14.03 1.65 20.04
N LEU A 207 12.78 1.34 19.72
CA LEU A 207 11.60 1.86 20.39
C LEU A 207 11.13 0.86 21.45
N ILE A 208 10.53 1.36 22.53
CA ILE A 208 9.95 0.54 23.60
C ILE A 208 8.41 0.58 23.55
N ASP A 209 7.77 -0.49 24.02
CA ASP A 209 6.33 -0.72 23.90
C ASP A 209 5.50 0.39 24.58
N GLU A 210 6.02 0.98 25.67
CA GLU A 210 5.36 2.06 26.41
C GLU A 210 5.19 3.33 25.57
N TRP A 211 5.97 3.51 24.50
CA TRP A 211 5.87 4.66 23.61
C TRP A 211 4.84 4.47 22.50
N ALA A 212 4.25 3.28 22.33
CA ALA A 212 3.33 3.00 21.22
C ALA A 212 2.16 4.00 21.16
N GLN A 213 1.50 4.23 22.30
CA GLN A 213 0.35 5.14 22.38
C GLN A 213 0.76 6.59 22.10
N PHE A 214 1.83 7.07 22.75
CA PHE A 214 2.35 8.43 22.53
C PHE A 214 2.71 8.67 21.06
N LEU A 215 3.45 7.75 20.44
CA LEU A 215 3.87 7.88 19.05
C LEU A 215 2.70 7.82 18.08
N TRP A 216 1.67 7.05 18.39
CA TRP A 216 0.44 6.99 17.62
C TRP A 216 -0.35 8.31 17.68
N ASP A 217 -0.62 8.81 18.88
CA ASP A 217 -1.37 10.06 19.08
C ASP A 217 -0.64 11.25 18.43
N ARG A 218 0.67 11.33 18.65
CA ARG A 218 1.53 12.32 18.01
C ARG A 218 1.47 12.21 16.48
N ALA A 219 1.42 11.01 15.91
CA ALA A 219 1.35 10.84 14.46
C ALA A 219 -0.03 11.26 13.91
N LEU A 220 -1.12 11.01 14.64
CA LEU A 220 -2.45 11.50 14.28
C LEU A 220 -2.51 13.04 14.32
N GLU A 221 -2.03 13.67 15.39
CA GLU A 221 -2.00 15.13 15.54
C GLU A 221 -1.21 15.83 14.43
N ASN A 222 -0.16 15.18 13.94
CA ASN A 222 0.68 15.69 12.85
C ASN A 222 0.19 15.32 11.44
N ASN A 223 -0.97 14.66 11.31
CA ASN A 223 -1.50 14.15 10.04
C ASN A 223 -0.55 13.17 9.32
N GLU A 224 0.26 12.43 10.09
CA GLU A 224 1.17 11.40 9.57
C GLU A 224 0.48 10.05 9.43
N ILE A 225 -0.69 9.87 10.03
CA ILE A 225 -1.54 8.70 9.86
C ILE A 225 -2.86 9.15 9.25
N SER A 226 -3.26 8.49 8.17
CA SER A 226 -4.55 8.70 7.54
C SER A 226 -5.27 7.37 7.37
N GLU A 227 -6.50 7.28 7.85
CA GLU A 227 -7.32 6.10 7.62
C GLU A 227 -7.72 5.99 6.15
N VAL A 228 -7.74 4.76 5.64
CA VAL A 228 -8.15 4.43 4.27
C VAL A 228 -9.42 3.60 4.28
N ASP A 229 -10.12 3.54 3.16
CA ASP A 229 -11.29 2.71 3.03
C ASP A 229 -10.91 1.27 2.70
N ILE A 230 -11.48 0.34 3.46
CA ILE A 230 -11.39 -1.09 3.19
C ILE A 230 -12.75 -1.56 2.72
N TRP A 231 -12.73 -2.26 1.60
CA TRP A 231 -13.83 -3.15 1.26
C TRP A 231 -13.30 -4.57 1.14
N GLN A 232 -13.97 -5.49 1.80
CA GLN A 232 -13.63 -6.91 1.78
C GLN A 232 -14.89 -7.74 1.68
N TYR A 233 -14.84 -8.76 0.85
CA TYR A 233 -15.88 -9.74 0.76
C TYR A 233 -15.91 -10.56 2.06
N THR A 234 -17.08 -10.62 2.69
CA THR A 234 -17.34 -11.49 3.83
C THR A 234 -18.54 -12.35 3.45
N SER A 235 -18.35 -13.67 3.41
CA SER A 235 -19.49 -14.58 3.34
C SER A 235 -20.15 -14.66 4.71
N GLU A 236 -21.43 -15.06 4.74
CA GLU A 236 -22.16 -15.25 6.01
C GLU A 236 -21.34 -16.09 7.00
N GLY A 237 -21.19 -15.59 8.22
CA GLY A 237 -20.44 -16.27 9.29
C GLY A 237 -18.91 -16.16 9.20
N THR A 238 -18.35 -15.46 8.22
CA THR A 238 -16.90 -15.19 8.18
C THR A 238 -16.57 -13.82 8.78
N ALA A 239 -15.57 -13.81 9.66
CA ALA A 239 -15.02 -12.56 10.18
C ALA A 239 -14.25 -11.83 9.07
N PRO A 240 -14.24 -10.48 9.08
CA PRO A 240 -13.40 -9.71 8.18
C PRO A 240 -11.93 -10.06 8.35
N MET A 241 -11.15 -10.01 7.26
CA MET A 241 -9.71 -10.25 7.30
C MET A 241 -8.95 -9.09 7.96
N LEU A 242 -9.47 -7.87 7.80
CA LEU A 242 -8.90 -6.64 8.33
C LEU A 242 -9.98 -5.86 9.09
N SER A 243 -9.63 -5.33 10.26
CA SER A 243 -10.49 -4.42 11.02
C SER A 243 -10.34 -2.97 10.57
N SER A 244 -9.11 -2.56 10.25
CA SER A 244 -8.77 -1.21 9.82
C SER A 244 -7.49 -1.20 9.00
N ALA A 245 -7.26 -0.12 8.26
CA ALA A 245 -5.98 0.11 7.62
C ALA A 245 -5.67 1.59 7.54
N PHE A 246 -4.38 1.87 7.53
CA PHE A 246 -3.86 3.22 7.60
C PHE A 246 -2.74 3.41 6.62
N TRP A 247 -2.68 4.61 6.09
CA TRP A 247 -1.58 5.11 5.30
C TRP A 247 -0.71 5.99 6.20
N CYS A 248 0.56 5.61 6.36
CA CYS A 248 1.46 6.18 7.35
C CYS A 248 2.65 6.88 6.68
N PHE A 249 2.86 8.16 7.02
CA PHE A 249 3.91 9.05 6.53
C PHE A 249 4.79 9.56 7.69
N PRO A 250 5.61 8.70 8.30
CA PRO A 250 6.34 9.09 9.50
C PRO A 250 7.39 10.17 9.22
N ASN A 251 7.33 11.26 9.98
CA ASN A 251 8.37 12.28 10.04
C ASN A 251 9.38 11.91 11.13
N ILE A 252 10.32 11.02 10.77
CA ILE A 252 11.31 10.49 11.71
C ILE A 252 12.09 11.59 12.45
N PRO A 253 12.63 12.66 11.81
CA PRO A 253 13.30 13.74 12.53
C PRO A 253 12.46 14.37 13.62
N LYS A 254 11.21 14.72 13.29
CA LYS A 254 10.29 15.36 14.22
C LYS A 254 9.88 14.41 15.34
N MET A 255 9.60 13.15 15.01
CA MET A 255 9.32 12.10 15.98
C MET A 255 10.45 11.95 17.01
N ILE A 256 11.73 11.96 16.57
CA ILE A 256 12.89 11.88 17.47
C ILE A 256 12.94 13.06 18.43
N GLN A 257 12.66 14.27 17.93
CA GLN A 257 12.59 15.48 18.75
C GLN A 257 11.48 15.36 19.80
N ASP A 258 10.25 15.07 19.37
CA ASP A 258 9.06 14.99 20.23
C ASP A 258 9.24 13.91 21.31
N LEU A 259 9.82 12.77 20.95
CA LEU A 259 10.12 11.69 21.88
C LEU A 259 11.17 12.10 22.93
N SER A 260 12.20 12.84 22.52
CA SER A 260 13.23 13.34 23.43
C SER A 260 12.66 14.32 24.47
N GLU A 261 11.66 15.10 24.08
CA GLU A 261 10.93 16.01 24.96
C GLU A 261 10.04 15.22 25.94
N HIS A 262 9.27 14.25 25.44
CA HIS A 262 8.42 13.37 26.25
C HIS A 262 9.21 12.63 27.36
N ILE A 263 10.38 12.08 27.03
CA ILE A 263 11.24 11.39 28.00
C ILE A 263 11.72 12.35 29.11
N LYS A 264 12.08 13.59 28.75
CA LYS A 264 12.52 14.60 29.72
C LYS A 264 11.39 15.01 30.66
N GLU A 265 10.17 15.08 30.17
CA GLU A 265 8.99 15.40 30.98
C GLU A 265 8.62 14.28 31.94
N GLY A 266 8.59 13.03 31.47
CA GLY A 266 8.37 11.86 32.31
C GLY A 266 9.43 11.74 33.42
N SER A 267 10.70 12.02 33.11
CA SER A 267 11.78 12.01 34.10
C SER A 267 11.60 13.06 35.20
N LYS A 268 11.00 14.22 34.89
CA LYS A 268 10.72 15.28 35.88
C LYS A 268 9.55 14.90 36.80
N GLN A 269 8.54 14.22 36.27
CA GLN A 269 7.38 13.79 37.06
C GLN A 269 7.76 12.70 38.08
N THR A 270 8.66 11.78 37.71
CA THR A 270 9.16 10.73 38.62
C THR A 270 10.04 11.26 39.75
N ILE A 271 10.71 12.42 39.56
CA ILE A 271 11.53 13.06 40.61
C ILE A 271 10.67 13.93 41.54
N ALA A 272 9.50 14.38 41.07
CA ALA A 272 8.58 15.23 41.82
C ALA A 272 7.50 14.44 42.59
N ALA A 273 7.42 13.13 42.41
CA ALA A 273 6.51 12.20 43.11
C ALA A 273 7.24 11.46 44.23
#